data_AF-A0ABD5WH31-F1
#
_entry.id   AF-A0ABD5WH31-F1
#
_cell.length_a   1.000
_cell.length_b   1.000
_cell.length_c   1.000
_cell.angle_alpha   90.00
_cell.angle_beta   90.00
_cell.angle_gamma   90.00
#
_symmetry.space_group_name_H-M   'P 1'
#
loop_
_entity.id
_entity.type
_entity.pdbx_description
1 polymer ?
#
loop_
_entity_poly.entity_id
_entity_poly.type
_entity_poly.pdbx_seq_one_letter_code
_entity_poly.pdbx_strand_id
1 'polypeptide(L)'
;MKYGFQHLTAADDHNPVADPPALDTADAVDVPAPDGDDHEEYRRKLDVSTFDPREGAASADLWYATEDPEILYRLRTAGIKRWGHLRSLLEVGGVDGLLSENARERVRQHGTALETFVEAYTVGRGKPVDRDVLEASNAVSDKFIDEASDLADRVAGKPEAVLDGLSNEVNYFREDKVEELRAYLREQGYIDPRPTRSDEQIYAEVVDIYCQCGLAQRPQLKPHQGLSRISAAPDPSVAGD
;
A
#
# COMPACT_ATOMS: atom_id res chain seq x y z
N MET A 1 -27.04 18.09 -79.82
CA MET A 1 -25.85 18.90 -79.48
C MET A 1 -25.34 18.48 -78.10
N LYS A 2 -24.02 18.28 -78.00
CA LYS A 2 -23.16 17.97 -76.84
C LYS A 2 -22.77 16.50 -76.59
N TYR A 3 -21.47 16.31 -76.81
CA TYR A 3 -20.49 15.25 -76.50
C TYR A 3 -20.64 14.64 -75.09
N GLY A 4 -20.33 13.34 -74.89
CA GLY A 4 -19.01 12.83 -74.46
C GLY A 4 -19.01 12.67 -72.92
N PHE A 5 -18.47 11.68 -72.21
CA PHE A 5 -17.33 10.76 -72.32
C PHE A 5 -17.60 9.64 -71.29
N GLN A 6 -17.53 8.34 -71.64
CA GLN A 6 -16.48 7.36 -71.26
C GLN A 6 -16.16 7.15 -69.75
N HIS A 7 -16.21 5.86 -69.35
CA HIS A 7 -15.42 5.11 -68.33
C HIS A 7 -15.24 5.76 -66.93
N LEU A 8 -15.35 5.06 -65.80
CA LEU A 8 -14.65 3.84 -65.42
C LEU A 8 -15.23 3.36 -64.07
N THR A 9 -15.21 2.04 -63.88
CA THR A 9 -15.52 1.24 -62.70
C THR A 9 -14.90 1.73 -61.38
N ALA A 10 -15.66 1.61 -60.29
CA ALA A 10 -15.15 1.14 -59.00
C ALA A 10 -16.33 0.56 -58.21
N ALA A 11 -16.30 -0.75 -57.99
CA ALA A 11 -17.07 -1.37 -56.93
C ALA A 11 -16.48 -0.90 -55.60
N ASP A 12 -17.31 -0.47 -54.67
CA ASP A 12 -16.94 -0.58 -53.27
C ASP A 12 -18.19 -0.90 -52.44
N ASP A 13 -18.02 -1.97 -51.68
CA ASP A 13 -19.00 -2.70 -50.90
C ASP A 13 -19.47 -1.80 -49.75
N HIS A 14 -20.75 -1.43 -49.72
CA HIS A 14 -21.29 -0.59 -48.65
C HIS A 14 -21.53 -1.47 -47.42
N ASN A 15 -20.50 -1.59 -46.59
CA ASN A 15 -20.59 -2.09 -45.22
C ASN A 15 -21.59 -1.20 -44.44
N PRO A 16 -22.73 -1.71 -43.96
CA PRO A 16 -23.61 -0.92 -43.11
C PRO A 16 -22.88 -0.67 -41.79
N VAL A 17 -22.78 0.61 -41.44
CA VAL A 17 -22.20 1.13 -40.20
C VAL A 17 -22.72 0.30 -39.03
N ALA A 18 -21.85 -0.51 -38.43
CA ALA A 18 -22.11 -1.14 -37.14
C ALA A 18 -22.30 -0.02 -36.11
N ASP A 19 -23.38 -0.12 -35.33
CA ASP A 19 -23.58 0.70 -34.14
C ASP A 19 -22.27 0.76 -33.34
N PRO A 20 -21.85 1.94 -32.84
CA PRO A 20 -20.69 2.00 -31.96
C PRO A 20 -20.96 1.07 -30.78
N PRO A 21 -19.99 0.21 -30.39
CA PRO A 21 -20.16 -0.63 -29.21
C PRO A 21 -20.47 0.30 -28.05
N ALA A 22 -21.66 0.12 -27.47
CA ALA A 22 -21.99 0.70 -26.18
C ALA A 22 -20.86 0.28 -25.25
N LEU A 23 -20.06 1.26 -24.80
CA LEU A 23 -19.09 1.04 -23.75
C LEU A 23 -19.89 0.58 -22.55
N ASP A 24 -19.83 -0.72 -22.31
CA ASP A 24 -20.32 -1.34 -21.08
C ASP A 24 -19.55 -0.64 -19.96
N THR A 25 -20.23 0.23 -19.22
CA THR A 25 -19.74 0.81 -17.96
C THR A 25 -19.67 -0.33 -16.95
N ALA A 26 -18.71 -1.23 -17.15
CA ALA A 26 -18.37 -2.28 -16.23
C ALA A 26 -17.79 -1.63 -14.97
N ASP A 27 -18.41 -1.98 -13.84
CA ASP A 27 -18.09 -1.59 -12.47
C ASP A 27 -18.38 -0.14 -12.08
N ALA A 28 -19.65 0.23 -12.09
CA ALA A 28 -20.15 1.11 -11.03
C ALA A 28 -19.93 0.37 -9.70
N VAL A 29 -18.80 0.64 -9.04
CA VAL A 29 -18.54 0.17 -7.68
C VAL A 29 -19.73 0.64 -6.85
N ASP A 30 -20.51 -0.29 -6.31
CA ASP A 30 -21.61 0.01 -5.40
C ASP A 30 -21.00 0.50 -4.07
N VAL A 31 -20.66 1.79 -4.06
CA VAL A 31 -20.14 2.45 -2.87
C VAL A 31 -21.35 2.85 -2.04
N PRO A 32 -21.50 2.33 -0.81
CA PRO A 32 -22.61 2.74 0.05
C PRO A 32 -22.50 4.23 0.34
N ALA A 33 -23.61 4.97 0.24
CA ALA A 33 -23.65 6.36 0.68
C ALA A 33 -23.43 6.45 2.21
N PRO A 34 -22.88 7.55 2.74
CA PRO A 34 -22.62 7.68 4.16
C PRO A 34 -23.90 7.87 4.98
N ASP A 35 -25.03 8.31 4.43
CA ASP A 35 -26.34 8.41 5.12
C ASP A 35 -26.33 9.12 6.50
N GLY A 36 -25.35 9.99 6.76
CA GLY A 36 -25.15 10.64 8.06
C GLY A 36 -24.29 9.87 9.07
N ASP A 37 -23.72 8.72 8.67
CA ASP A 37 -22.75 7.93 9.42
C ASP A 37 -21.55 8.81 9.82
N ASP A 38 -21.04 8.59 11.03
CA ASP A 38 -19.74 9.14 11.39
C ASP A 38 -18.59 8.42 10.66
N HIS A 39 -17.37 8.95 10.79
CA HIS A 39 -16.20 8.41 10.10
C HIS A 39 -15.91 6.92 10.40
N GLU A 40 -16.15 6.47 11.63
CA GLU A 40 -15.89 5.09 12.07
C GLU A 40 -17.04 4.15 11.70
N GLU A 41 -18.27 4.63 11.77
CA GLU A 41 -19.46 3.91 11.27
C GLU A 41 -19.33 3.65 9.77
N TYR A 42 -18.89 4.66 9.02
CA TYR A 42 -18.69 4.54 7.59
C TYR A 42 -17.53 3.60 7.22
N ARG A 43 -16.48 3.51 8.07
CA ARG A 43 -15.41 2.51 7.92
C ARG A 43 -15.97 1.08 7.87
N ARG A 44 -16.89 0.76 8.78
CA ARG A 44 -17.50 -0.57 8.89
C ARG A 44 -18.36 -0.88 7.69
N LYS A 45 -19.08 0.12 7.18
CA LYS A 45 -19.91 0.00 5.98
C LYS A 45 -19.08 -0.25 4.72
N LEU A 46 -17.89 0.36 4.65
CA LEU A 46 -16.94 0.20 3.54
C LEU A 46 -16.04 -1.03 3.66
N ASP A 47 -16.09 -1.77 4.77
CA ASP A 47 -15.21 -2.90 5.08
C ASP A 47 -13.72 -2.57 4.83
N VAL A 48 -13.26 -1.43 5.37
CA VAL A 48 -11.89 -0.95 5.13
C VAL A 48 -10.87 -1.86 5.84
N SER A 49 -10.08 -2.56 5.03
CA SER A 49 -8.95 -3.39 5.49
C SER A 49 -7.97 -2.61 6.35
N THR A 50 -7.34 -3.31 7.29
CA THR A 50 -6.25 -2.74 8.09
C THR A 50 -5.06 -2.46 7.19
N PHE A 51 -4.47 -1.27 7.35
CA PHE A 51 -3.30 -0.83 6.61
C PHE A 51 -2.00 -1.33 7.25
N ASP A 52 -1.11 -1.95 6.47
CA ASP A 52 0.29 -2.20 6.88
C ASP A 52 1.18 -1.04 6.40
N PRO A 53 1.78 -0.26 7.32
CA PRO A 53 2.66 0.85 6.96
C PRO A 53 3.89 0.43 6.13
N ARG A 54 4.30 -0.84 6.17
CA ARG A 54 5.43 -1.33 5.36
C ARG A 54 5.17 -1.31 3.86
N GLU A 55 3.91 -1.36 3.44
CA GLU A 55 3.52 -1.27 2.04
C GLU A 55 3.66 0.16 1.47
N GLY A 56 3.94 1.14 2.34
CA GLY A 56 4.08 2.53 1.98
C GLY A 56 2.75 3.28 2.07
N ALA A 57 2.82 4.59 2.32
CA ALA A 57 1.64 5.43 2.49
C ALA A 57 0.70 5.42 1.27
N ALA A 58 1.25 5.20 0.07
CA ALA A 58 0.48 5.15 -1.16
C ALA A 58 -0.53 3.98 -1.21
N SER A 59 -0.27 2.87 -0.52
CA SER A 59 -1.19 1.72 -0.49
C SER A 59 -2.38 1.93 0.45
N ALA A 60 -2.26 2.90 1.39
CA ALA A 60 -3.28 3.19 2.37
C ALA A 60 -4.61 3.55 1.73
N ASP A 61 -5.68 3.07 2.35
CA ASP A 61 -7.04 3.44 1.98
C ASP A 61 -7.32 4.92 2.28
N LEU A 62 -8.16 5.57 1.48
CA LEU A 62 -8.54 6.97 1.67
C LEU A 62 -9.21 7.26 3.01
N TRP A 63 -9.77 6.25 3.68
CA TRP A 63 -10.24 6.38 5.06
C TRP A 63 -9.17 6.94 6.02
N TYR A 64 -7.88 6.68 5.76
CA TYR A 64 -6.78 7.24 6.56
C TYR A 64 -6.40 8.69 6.17
N ALA A 65 -6.89 9.19 5.04
CA ALA A 65 -6.51 10.48 4.46
C ALA A 65 -7.62 11.55 4.53
N THR A 66 -8.84 11.20 4.91
CA THR A 66 -9.94 12.15 5.13
C THR A 66 -10.81 11.69 6.28
N GLU A 67 -11.27 12.63 7.11
CA GLU A 67 -12.21 12.34 8.20
C GLU A 67 -13.68 12.56 7.80
N ASP A 68 -13.90 13.15 6.61
CA ASP A 68 -15.23 13.51 6.12
C ASP A 68 -15.80 12.37 5.27
N PRO A 69 -16.89 11.70 5.73
CA PRO A 69 -17.52 10.59 5.01
C PRO A 69 -18.05 10.99 3.63
N GLU A 70 -18.49 12.24 3.44
CA GLU A 70 -18.99 12.73 2.16
C GLU A 70 -17.87 12.90 1.14
N ILE A 71 -16.71 13.39 1.59
CA ILE A 71 -15.49 13.46 0.75
C ILE A 71 -15.05 12.04 0.38
N LEU A 72 -15.04 11.12 1.36
CA LEU A 72 -14.66 9.73 1.11
C LEU A 72 -15.59 9.05 0.12
N TYR A 73 -16.91 9.23 0.27
CA TYR A 73 -17.91 8.73 -0.67
C TYR A 73 -17.68 9.24 -2.10
N ARG A 74 -17.52 10.56 -2.28
CA ARG A 74 -17.26 11.16 -3.60
C ARG A 74 -16.01 10.59 -4.27
N LEU A 75 -14.93 10.45 -3.50
CA LEU A 75 -13.66 9.90 -4.00
C LEU A 75 -13.79 8.43 -4.40
N ARG A 76 -14.47 7.62 -3.59
CA ARG A 76 -14.74 6.21 -3.87
C ARG A 76 -15.62 6.02 -5.08
N THR A 77 -16.68 6.82 -5.22
CA THR A 77 -17.59 6.79 -6.38
C THR A 77 -16.88 7.21 -7.67
N ALA A 78 -15.84 8.05 -7.56
CA ALA A 78 -14.94 8.36 -8.68
C ALA A 78 -13.88 7.26 -8.95
N GLY A 79 -13.95 6.11 -8.27
CA GLY A 79 -13.01 5.00 -8.42
C GLY A 79 -11.68 5.18 -7.68
N ILE A 80 -11.55 6.23 -6.87
CA ILE A 80 -10.33 6.53 -6.12
C ILE A 80 -10.42 5.86 -4.75
N LYS A 81 -9.59 4.82 -4.52
CA LYS A 81 -9.63 4.01 -3.30
C LYS A 81 -8.42 4.20 -2.39
N ARG A 82 -7.28 4.62 -2.94
CA ARG A 82 -5.99 4.66 -2.24
C ARG A 82 -5.39 6.05 -2.23
N TRP A 83 -4.62 6.36 -1.18
CA TRP A 83 -3.90 7.63 -1.03
C TRP A 83 -3.00 7.93 -2.22
N GLY A 84 -2.22 6.95 -2.69
CA GLY A 84 -1.30 7.17 -3.82
C GLY A 84 -1.99 7.63 -5.10
N HIS A 85 -3.16 7.05 -5.41
CA HIS A 85 -3.95 7.47 -6.57
C HIS A 85 -4.48 8.90 -6.40
N LEU A 86 -5.01 9.22 -5.22
CA LEU A 86 -5.49 10.57 -4.93
C LEU A 86 -4.37 11.61 -4.95
N ARG A 87 -3.20 11.30 -4.39
CA ARG A 87 -2.04 12.18 -4.38
C ARG A 87 -1.61 12.55 -5.80
N SER A 88 -1.47 11.57 -6.69
CA SER A 88 -1.17 11.84 -8.10
C SER A 88 -2.22 12.72 -8.78
N LEU A 89 -3.51 12.52 -8.48
CA LEU A 89 -4.58 13.37 -9.01
C LEU A 89 -4.56 14.79 -8.42
N LEU A 90 -4.20 14.95 -7.15
CA LEU A 90 -4.05 16.25 -6.49
C LEU A 90 -2.87 17.06 -7.06
N GLU A 91 -1.83 16.39 -7.54
CA GLU A 91 -0.67 17.03 -8.18
C GLU A 91 -1.00 17.57 -9.57
N VAL A 92 -1.80 16.84 -10.35
CA VAL A 92 -2.17 17.21 -11.73
C VAL A 92 -3.49 17.99 -11.83
N GLY A 93 -4.16 18.28 -10.71
CA GLY A 93 -5.46 18.98 -10.68
C GLY A 93 -6.66 18.12 -11.11
N GLY A 94 -6.52 16.79 -11.15
CA GLY A 94 -7.54 15.85 -11.61
C GLY A 94 -8.78 15.75 -10.70
N VAL A 95 -8.77 16.36 -9.52
CA VAL A 95 -9.88 16.37 -8.56
C VAL A 95 -10.53 17.74 -8.35
N ASP A 96 -10.17 18.75 -9.16
CA ASP A 96 -10.67 20.13 -9.02
C ASP A 96 -12.20 20.23 -9.21
N GLY A 97 -12.78 19.35 -10.03
CA GLY A 97 -14.24 19.23 -10.21
C GLY A 97 -14.94 18.35 -9.16
N LEU A 98 -14.17 17.59 -8.36
CA LEU A 98 -14.70 16.65 -7.38
C LEU A 98 -14.64 17.20 -5.95
N LEU A 99 -13.60 17.98 -5.65
CA LEU A 99 -13.30 18.51 -4.32
C LEU A 99 -13.13 20.04 -4.38
N SER A 100 -13.70 20.72 -3.38
CA SER A 100 -13.42 22.15 -3.18
C SER A 100 -11.94 22.39 -2.83
N GLU A 101 -11.44 23.61 -3.02
CA GLU A 101 -10.07 23.98 -2.64
C GLU A 101 -9.77 23.63 -1.17
N ASN A 102 -10.69 23.99 -0.25
CA ASN A 102 -10.54 23.68 1.17
C ASN A 102 -10.49 22.16 1.44
N ALA A 103 -11.29 21.37 0.71
CA ALA A 103 -11.28 19.91 0.84
C ALA A 103 -9.96 19.31 0.31
N ARG A 104 -9.45 19.82 -0.82
CA ARG A 104 -8.15 19.41 -1.39
C ARG A 104 -7.01 19.69 -0.42
N GLU A 105 -7.00 20.88 0.17
CA GLU A 105 -5.97 21.27 1.15
C GLU A 105 -6.01 20.39 2.41
N ARG A 106 -7.21 20.16 2.98
CA ARG A 106 -7.35 19.27 4.14
C ARG A 106 -6.86 17.85 3.86
N VAL A 107 -7.25 17.29 2.74
CA VAL A 107 -6.84 15.93 2.34
C VAL A 107 -5.33 15.85 2.10
N ARG A 108 -4.72 16.89 1.52
CA ARG A 108 -3.25 16.99 1.40
C ARG A 108 -2.58 16.96 2.77
N GLN A 109 -3.06 17.75 3.73
CA GLN A 109 -2.49 17.81 5.08
C GLN A 109 -2.57 16.46 5.81
N HIS A 110 -3.72 15.79 5.77
CA HIS A 110 -3.85 14.45 6.34
C HIS A 110 -2.97 13.43 5.63
N GLY A 111 -2.86 13.52 4.31
CA GLY A 111 -1.96 12.69 3.51
C GLY A 111 -0.48 12.88 3.85
N THR A 112 -0.04 14.12 4.06
CA THR A 112 1.33 14.42 4.55
C THR A 112 1.56 13.76 5.91
N ALA A 113 0.61 13.87 6.84
CA ALA A 113 0.76 13.25 8.14
C ALA A 113 0.77 11.71 8.09
N LEU A 114 0.02 11.11 7.17
CA LEU A 114 0.07 9.68 6.87
C LEU A 114 1.44 9.26 6.30
N GLU A 115 2.00 10.05 5.38
CA GLU A 115 3.33 9.82 4.83
C GLU A 115 4.41 9.89 5.92
N THR A 116 4.37 10.91 6.79
CA THR A 116 5.28 11.01 7.94
C THR A 116 5.12 9.84 8.90
N PHE A 117 3.88 9.41 9.20
CA PHE A 117 3.65 8.24 10.03
C PHE A 117 4.32 6.99 9.45
N VAL A 118 4.14 6.75 8.15
CA VAL A 118 4.72 5.59 7.48
C VAL A 118 6.24 5.67 7.44
N GLU A 119 6.80 6.84 7.14
CA GLU A 119 8.24 7.06 7.19
C GLU A 119 8.78 6.80 8.61
N ALA A 120 8.13 7.37 9.63
CA ALA A 120 8.52 7.20 11.02
C ALA A 120 8.47 5.73 11.47
N TYR A 121 7.42 5.02 11.05
CA TYR A 121 7.21 3.61 11.36
C TYR A 121 8.22 2.69 10.66
N THR A 122 8.56 2.97 9.41
CA THR A 122 9.48 2.11 8.62
C THR A 122 10.93 2.19 9.09
N VAL A 123 11.33 3.26 9.79
CA VAL A 123 12.68 3.36 10.35
C VAL A 123 12.99 2.26 11.35
N GLY A 124 14.10 1.56 11.11
CA GLY A 124 14.54 0.42 11.91
C GLY A 124 13.62 -0.80 11.77
N ARG A 125 12.68 -0.79 10.81
CA ARG A 125 11.82 -1.91 10.44
C ARG A 125 12.08 -2.19 8.96
N GLY A 126 13.15 -2.95 8.71
CA GLY A 126 13.56 -3.32 7.36
C GLY A 126 12.49 -4.14 6.61
N LYS A 127 12.74 -4.41 5.32
CA LYS A 127 11.80 -5.10 4.43
C LYS A 127 11.74 -6.60 4.73
N PRO A 128 10.59 -7.26 4.51
CA PRO A 128 10.52 -8.71 4.58
C PRO A 128 11.46 -9.33 3.54
N VAL A 129 12.09 -10.43 3.93
CA VAL A 129 12.90 -11.30 3.07
C VAL A 129 12.00 -12.45 2.62
N ASP A 130 11.82 -12.60 1.32
CA ASP A 130 11.11 -13.71 0.69
C ASP A 130 12.05 -14.53 -0.20
N ARG A 131 11.50 -15.54 -0.88
CA ARG A 131 12.27 -16.39 -1.79
C ARG A 131 13.03 -15.59 -2.85
N ASP A 132 12.39 -14.62 -3.49
CA ASP A 132 12.99 -13.85 -4.57
C ASP A 132 14.21 -13.07 -4.07
N VAL A 133 14.14 -12.55 -2.84
CA VAL A 133 15.26 -11.87 -2.18
C VAL A 133 16.41 -12.85 -1.88
N LEU A 134 16.08 -14.05 -1.39
CA LEU A 134 17.07 -15.08 -1.10
C LEU A 134 17.78 -15.57 -2.38
N GLU A 135 17.03 -15.77 -3.46
CA GLU A 135 17.58 -16.14 -4.78
C GLU A 135 18.48 -15.01 -5.33
N ALA A 136 18.01 -13.76 -5.28
CA ALA A 136 18.75 -12.60 -5.77
C ALA A 136 20.06 -12.35 -5.01
N SER A 137 20.14 -12.77 -3.74
CA SER A 137 21.34 -12.63 -2.93
C SER A 137 22.53 -13.45 -3.43
N ASN A 138 22.29 -14.54 -4.19
CA ASN A 138 23.28 -15.58 -4.52
C ASN A 138 24.03 -16.20 -3.31
N ALA A 139 23.66 -15.86 -2.08
CA ALA A 139 24.23 -16.42 -0.87
C ALA A 139 23.57 -17.76 -0.51
N VAL A 140 22.31 -17.95 -0.91
CA VAL A 140 21.56 -19.19 -0.80
C VAL A 140 21.61 -19.92 -2.15
N SER A 141 22.05 -21.17 -2.17
CA SER A 141 22.09 -21.97 -3.40
C SER A 141 20.75 -22.66 -3.67
N ASP A 142 20.53 -23.09 -4.91
CA ASP A 142 19.34 -23.85 -5.35
C ASP A 142 19.02 -25.08 -4.48
N LYS A 143 20.03 -25.64 -3.82
CA LYS A 143 19.83 -26.78 -2.90
C LYS A 143 19.11 -26.35 -1.61
N PHE A 144 19.40 -25.15 -1.11
CA PHE A 144 18.92 -24.65 0.18
C PHE A 144 17.78 -23.66 0.02
N ILE A 145 17.46 -23.22 -1.20
CA ILE A 145 16.48 -22.16 -1.42
C ILE A 145 15.08 -22.53 -0.94
N ASP A 146 14.66 -23.79 -1.11
CA ASP A 146 13.35 -24.25 -0.65
C ASP A 146 13.26 -24.20 0.88
N GLU A 147 14.25 -24.77 1.58
CA GLU A 147 14.32 -24.79 3.04
C GLU A 147 14.47 -23.37 3.63
N ALA A 148 15.25 -22.50 2.97
CA ALA A 148 15.42 -21.10 3.37
C ALA A 148 14.14 -20.27 3.15
N SER A 149 13.39 -20.54 2.08
CA SER A 149 12.10 -19.90 1.81
C SER A 149 11.07 -20.29 2.85
N ASP A 150 10.98 -21.59 3.18
CA ASP A 150 10.08 -22.09 4.22
C ASP A 150 10.41 -21.48 5.59
N LEU A 151 11.70 -21.32 5.91
CA LEU A 151 12.15 -20.61 7.11
C LEU A 151 11.70 -19.14 7.08
N ALA A 152 11.89 -18.44 5.96
CA ALA A 152 11.50 -17.06 5.80
C ALA A 152 9.99 -16.86 6.03
N ASP A 153 9.15 -17.72 5.44
CA ASP A 153 7.70 -17.67 5.62
C ASP A 153 7.30 -17.86 7.10
N ARG A 154 7.93 -18.82 7.80
CA ARG A 154 7.66 -19.08 9.22
C ARG A 154 8.00 -17.89 10.13
N VAL A 155 9.06 -17.16 9.83
CA VAL A 155 9.47 -15.97 10.60
C VAL A 155 8.89 -14.66 10.04
N ALA A 156 7.90 -14.76 9.15
CA ALA A 156 7.27 -13.63 8.46
C ALA A 156 8.28 -12.69 7.78
N GLY A 157 9.32 -13.27 7.19
CA GLY A 157 10.37 -12.58 6.44
C GLY A 157 11.27 -11.67 7.28
N LYS A 158 11.26 -11.76 8.62
CA LYS A 158 12.09 -10.91 9.47
C LYS A 158 13.58 -11.18 9.22
N PRO A 159 14.36 -10.22 8.66
CA PRO A 159 15.74 -10.46 8.20
C PRO A 159 16.65 -11.08 9.26
N GLU A 160 16.64 -10.54 10.48
CA GLU A 160 17.49 -11.04 11.57
C GLU A 160 17.06 -12.44 12.04
N ALA A 161 15.76 -12.75 12.00
CA ALA A 161 15.26 -14.09 12.33
C ALA A 161 15.57 -15.12 11.24
N VAL A 162 15.56 -14.70 9.96
CA VAL A 162 15.99 -15.54 8.83
C VAL A 162 17.47 -15.87 8.96
N LEU A 163 18.32 -14.87 9.23
CA LEU A 163 19.76 -15.07 9.41
C LEU A 163 20.07 -16.01 10.59
N ASP A 164 19.38 -15.84 11.72
CA ASP A 164 19.54 -16.70 12.89
C ASP A 164 19.07 -18.14 12.60
N GLY A 165 17.91 -18.31 11.96
CA GLY A 165 17.39 -19.62 11.58
C GLY A 165 18.27 -20.34 10.55
N LEU A 166 18.85 -19.63 9.59
CA LEU A 166 19.80 -20.22 8.63
C LEU A 166 21.06 -20.75 9.31
N SER A 167 21.53 -20.06 10.36
CA SER A 167 22.71 -20.47 11.11
C SER A 167 22.44 -21.67 12.04
N ASN A 168 21.26 -21.70 12.67
CA ASN A 168 20.95 -22.67 13.73
C ASN A 168 20.10 -23.87 13.30
N GLU A 169 19.21 -23.70 12.32
CA GLU A 169 18.21 -24.71 11.95
C GLU A 169 18.53 -25.43 10.63
N VAL A 170 19.15 -24.73 9.68
CA VAL A 170 19.49 -25.30 8.37
C VAL A 170 20.83 -26.03 8.45
N ASN A 171 20.76 -27.36 8.43
CA ASN A 171 21.94 -28.20 8.54
C ASN A 171 22.91 -27.96 7.39
N TYR A 172 24.20 -27.83 7.71
CA TYR A 172 25.29 -27.58 6.75
C TYR A 172 25.22 -26.24 6.01
N PHE A 173 24.35 -25.32 6.43
CA PHE A 173 24.44 -23.94 5.97
C PHE A 173 25.70 -23.31 6.56
N ARG A 174 26.46 -22.61 5.73
CA ARG A 174 27.77 -22.12 6.13
C ARG A 174 27.67 -20.70 6.70
N GLU A 175 28.42 -20.44 7.76
CA GLU A 175 28.45 -19.13 8.42
C GLU A 175 28.95 -18.01 7.49
N ASP A 176 29.88 -18.32 6.57
CA ASP A 176 30.34 -17.37 5.54
C ASP A 176 29.18 -16.92 4.63
N LYS A 177 28.28 -17.83 4.26
CA LYS A 177 27.07 -17.53 3.48
C LYS A 177 26.03 -16.74 4.26
N VAL A 178 25.92 -16.95 5.58
CA VAL A 178 25.06 -16.11 6.43
C VAL A 178 25.58 -14.67 6.46
N GLU A 179 26.88 -14.47 6.59
CA GLU A 179 27.46 -13.12 6.59
C GLU A 179 27.38 -12.44 5.21
N GLU A 180 27.57 -13.19 4.11
CA GLU A 180 27.32 -12.68 2.75
C GLU A 180 25.87 -12.22 2.58
N LEU A 181 24.90 -13.04 3.02
CA LEU A 181 23.49 -12.68 2.98
C LEU A 181 23.20 -11.46 3.86
N ARG A 182 23.76 -11.38 5.07
CA ARG A 182 23.60 -10.22 5.96
C ARG A 182 24.12 -8.94 5.30
N ALA A 183 25.27 -8.99 4.65
CA ALA A 183 25.84 -7.86 3.94
C ALA A 183 24.91 -7.41 2.80
N TYR A 184 24.43 -8.36 2.00
CA TYR A 184 23.45 -8.10 0.94
C TYR A 184 22.16 -7.47 1.47
N LEU A 185 21.58 -8.03 2.54
CA LEU A 185 20.35 -7.53 3.15
C LEU A 185 20.51 -6.10 3.70
N ARG A 186 21.68 -5.74 4.25
CA ARG A 186 21.98 -4.37 4.66
C ARG A 186 22.13 -3.43 3.47
N GLU A 187 22.87 -3.84 2.45
CA GLU A 187 23.12 -3.04 1.26
C GLU A 187 21.81 -2.73 0.48
N GLN A 188 20.93 -3.72 0.38
CA GLN A 188 19.63 -3.58 -0.28
C GLN A 188 18.52 -2.99 0.63
N GLY A 189 18.85 -2.67 1.89
CA GLY A 189 17.92 -2.03 2.83
C GLY A 189 16.84 -2.96 3.41
N TYR A 190 17.02 -4.29 3.31
CA TYR A 190 16.23 -5.26 4.07
C TYR A 190 16.55 -5.20 5.56
N ILE A 191 17.78 -4.83 5.94
CA ILE A 191 18.13 -4.49 7.32
C ILE A 191 18.37 -3.00 7.41
N ASP A 192 17.53 -2.30 8.19
CA ASP A 192 17.75 -0.90 8.52
C ASP A 192 18.58 -0.83 9.82
N PRO A 193 19.82 -0.29 9.79
CA PRO A 193 20.69 -0.21 10.95
C PRO A 193 20.23 0.82 11.99
N ARG A 194 19.26 1.68 11.65
CA ARG A 194 18.71 2.66 12.59
C ARG A 194 17.90 1.95 13.66
N PRO A 195 17.96 2.40 14.93
CA PRO A 195 17.12 1.82 15.97
C PRO A 195 15.65 2.02 15.61
N THR A 196 14.86 0.96 15.80
CA THR A 196 13.41 1.01 15.62
C THR A 196 12.82 2.09 16.51
N ARG A 197 12.02 3.00 15.92
CA ARG A 197 11.31 4.02 16.71
C ARG A 197 10.22 3.38 17.56
N SER A 198 10.13 3.81 18.82
CA SER A 198 9.02 3.43 19.69
C SER A 198 7.72 4.08 19.22
N ASP A 199 6.58 3.50 19.62
CA ASP A 199 5.27 4.04 19.28
C ASP A 199 5.09 5.49 19.79
N GLU A 200 5.69 5.83 20.93
CA GLU A 200 5.67 7.19 21.48
C GLU A 200 6.44 8.19 20.59
N GLN A 201 7.59 7.78 20.05
CA GLN A 201 8.39 8.62 19.14
C GLN A 201 7.63 8.85 17.82
N ILE A 202 7.05 7.79 17.26
CA ILE A 202 6.23 7.88 16.05
C ILE A 202 5.02 8.79 16.30
N TYR A 203 4.34 8.63 17.43
CA TYR A 203 3.19 9.46 17.79
C TYR A 203 3.57 10.93 17.95
N ALA A 204 4.68 11.23 18.62
CA ALA A 204 5.17 12.59 18.79
C ALA A 204 5.47 13.26 17.43
N GLU A 205 6.10 12.53 16.49
CA GLU A 205 6.42 13.00 15.15
C GLU A 205 5.15 13.31 14.33
N VAL A 206 4.15 12.43 14.40
CA VAL A 206 2.85 12.67 13.73
C VAL A 206 2.12 13.85 14.35
N VAL A 207 2.08 13.98 15.67
CA VAL A 207 1.44 15.12 16.36
C VAL A 207 2.09 16.45 15.98
N ASP A 208 3.42 16.47 15.84
CA ASP A 208 4.14 17.68 15.41
C ASP A 208 3.69 18.12 14.01
N ILE A 209 3.58 17.19 13.05
CA ILE A 209 3.04 17.48 11.70
C ILE A 209 1.59 17.96 11.76
N TYR A 210 0.73 17.33 12.57
CA TYR A 210 -0.65 17.79 12.73
C TYR A 210 -0.71 19.24 13.25
N CYS A 211 0.16 19.60 14.21
CA CYS A 211 0.28 20.97 14.70
C CYS A 211 0.75 21.94 13.61
N GLN A 212 1.77 21.56 12.83
CA GLN A 212 2.32 22.39 11.75
C GLN A 212 1.32 22.63 10.61
N CYS A 213 0.51 21.62 10.29
CA CYS A 213 -0.56 21.72 9.28
C CYS A 213 -1.83 22.42 9.80
N GLY A 214 -1.90 22.76 11.10
CA GLY A 214 -3.09 23.39 11.68
C GLY A 214 -4.29 22.44 11.80
N LEU A 215 -4.06 21.12 11.79
CA LEU A 215 -5.10 20.12 12.01
C LEU A 215 -5.43 20.05 13.51
N ALA A 216 -6.55 20.66 13.92
CA ALA A 216 -6.94 20.82 15.33
C ALA A 216 -7.34 19.51 16.04
N GLN A 217 -7.42 18.38 15.32
CA GLN A 217 -7.86 17.08 15.86
C GLN A 217 -6.67 16.14 16.06
N ARG A 218 -6.71 15.34 17.14
CA ARG A 218 -5.68 14.33 17.43
C ARG A 218 -5.57 13.35 16.25
N PRO A 219 -4.37 12.84 15.94
CA PRO A 219 -4.20 11.83 14.90
C PRO A 219 -5.09 10.62 15.21
N GLN A 220 -5.98 10.26 14.28
CA GLN A 220 -6.76 9.01 14.37
C GLN A 220 -5.89 7.77 14.13
N LEU A 221 -4.68 7.97 13.60
CA LEU A 221 -3.57 7.01 13.56
C LEU A 221 -3.13 6.68 14.99
N LYS A 222 -3.92 5.83 15.65
CA LYS A 222 -3.54 5.15 16.87
C LYS A 222 -2.56 4.04 16.49
N PRO A 223 -1.26 4.12 16.86
CA PRO A 223 -0.29 3.06 16.56
C PRO A 223 -0.76 1.68 17.04
N HIS A 224 -1.53 1.67 18.13
CA HIS A 224 -2.00 0.46 18.80
C HIS A 224 -3.12 -0.31 18.08
N GLN A 225 -3.78 0.21 17.04
CA GLN A 225 -4.82 -0.56 16.33
C GLN A 225 -4.27 -1.46 15.21
N GLY A 226 -3.07 -1.19 14.70
CA GLY A 226 -2.36 -2.09 13.76
C GLY A 226 -1.49 -3.14 14.45
N LEU A 227 -1.06 -2.90 15.69
CA LEU A 227 -0.08 -3.76 16.38
C LEU A 227 -0.69 -4.96 17.12
N SER A 228 -2.00 -4.99 17.38
CA SER A 228 -2.65 -6.11 18.09
C SER A 228 -2.67 -7.43 17.33
N ARG A 229 -2.27 -7.47 16.05
CA ARG A 229 -2.14 -8.74 15.29
C ARG A 229 -0.74 -9.08 14.79
N ILE A 230 0.22 -8.13 14.82
CA ILE A 230 1.61 -8.40 14.36
C ILE A 230 2.56 -8.67 15.54
N SER A 231 2.14 -8.39 16.78
CA SER A 231 2.88 -8.73 18.01
C SER A 231 2.29 -9.91 18.81
N ALA A 232 1.27 -10.60 18.29
CA ALA A 232 0.83 -11.87 18.88
C ALA A 232 1.79 -12.97 18.42
N ALA A 233 2.95 -13.05 19.07
CA ALA A 233 3.57 -14.34 19.27
C ALA A 233 2.53 -15.23 19.99
N PRO A 234 2.41 -16.53 19.64
CA PRO A 234 1.57 -17.44 20.42
C PRO A 234 2.08 -17.41 21.87
N ASP A 235 1.17 -17.10 22.79
CA ASP A 235 1.41 -17.19 24.22
C ASP A 235 1.91 -18.61 24.54
N PRO A 236 3.14 -18.80 25.04
CA PRO A 236 3.63 -20.14 25.39
C PRO A 236 2.95 -20.72 26.63
N SER A 237 1.91 -20.10 27.18
CA SER A 237 1.22 -20.54 28.39
C SER A 237 0.06 -21.54 28.18
N VAL A 238 -0.12 -22.13 27.00
CA VAL A 238 -1.08 -23.24 26.81
C VAL A 238 -0.37 -24.50 26.31
N ALA A 239 0.60 -24.94 27.09
CA ALA A 239 1.08 -26.33 27.09
C ALA A 239 1.28 -26.73 28.56
N GLY A 240 0.19 -27.17 29.19
CA GLY A 240 0.20 -27.62 30.57
C GLY A 240 -1.17 -27.60 31.22
N ASP A 241 -2.04 -28.53 30.82
CA ASP A 241 -2.56 -29.59 31.70
C ASP A 241 -3.14 -30.73 30.85
#